data_AF-A0A534T067-F1
#
_entry.id   AF-A0A534T067-F1
#
_cell.length_a   1.000
_cell.length_b   1.000
_cell.length_c   1.000
_cell.angle_alpha   90.00
_cell.angle_beta   90.00
_cell.angle_gamma   90.00
#
_symmetry.space_group_name_H-M   'P 1'
#
loop_
_entity.id
_entity.type
_entity.pdbx_description
1 polymer ?
#
loop_
_entity_poly.entity_id
_entity_poly.type
_entity_poly.pdbx_seq_one_letter_code
_entity_poly.pdbx_strand_id
1 'polypeptide(L)'
;MTKAEIRQKVWQTIQREGAARFPGAYGRVPNFVGAEQAAQLLREMAVWRRALVIKVNADAPQLSVRRLALAEGKIIYMAVPRLRTE
;
A
#
# COMPACT_ATOMS: atom_id res chain seq x y z
N MET A 1 -11.23 20.16 11.77
CA MET A 1 -10.71 19.56 10.53
C MET A 1 -11.54 18.34 10.15
N THR A 2 -12.05 18.28 8.92
CA THR A 2 -12.80 17.14 8.39
C THR A 2 -11.88 16.05 7.84
N LYS A 3 -12.39 14.84 7.63
CA LYS A 3 -11.65 13.76 6.96
C LYS A 3 -11.19 14.15 5.55
N ALA A 4 -11.97 14.98 4.85
CA ALA A 4 -11.61 15.48 3.53
C ALA A 4 -10.43 16.46 3.60
N GLU A 5 -10.45 17.40 4.55
CA GLU A 5 -9.36 18.37 4.76
C GLU A 5 -8.04 17.68 5.12
N ILE A 6 -8.09 16.65 5.98
CA ILE A 6 -6.88 15.89 6.33
C ILE A 6 -6.30 15.18 5.10
N ARG A 7 -7.13 14.54 4.26
CA ARG A 7 -6.64 13.90 3.04
C ARG A 7 -6.00 14.90 2.09
N GLN A 8 -6.63 16.06 1.89
CA GLN A 8 -6.05 17.11 1.05
C GLN A 8 -4.70 17.59 1.58
N LYS A 9 -4.61 17.85 2.88
CA LYS A 9 -3.35 18.23 3.53
C LYS A 9 -2.26 17.18 3.30
N VAL A 10 -2.56 15.90 3.55
CA VAL A 10 -1.59 14.81 3.38
C VAL A 10 -1.17 14.64 1.92
N TRP A 11 -2.11 14.68 0.97
CA TRP A 11 -1.78 14.59 -0.45
C TRP A 11 -0.89 15.75 -0.92
N GLN A 12 -1.20 16.98 -0.48
CA GLN A 12 -0.38 18.16 -0.76
C GLN A 12 1.04 18.01 -0.19
N THR A 13 1.17 17.53 1.05
CA THR A 13 2.48 17.28 1.65
C THR A 13 3.26 16.25 0.86
N ILE A 14 2.71 15.05 0.59
CA ILE A 14 3.42 14.00 -0.15
C ILE A 14 3.86 14.48 -1.56
N GLN A 15 3.02 15.29 -2.23
CA GLN A 15 3.36 15.86 -3.52
C GLN A 15 4.48 16.91 -3.40
N ARG A 16 4.38 17.84 -2.45
CA ARG A 16 5.35 18.92 -2.25
C ARG A 16 6.73 18.39 -1.86
N GLU A 17 6.78 17.37 -1.02
CA GLU A 17 8.05 16.75 -0.58
C GLU A 17 8.66 15.84 -1.67
N GLY A 18 8.06 15.74 -2.87
CA GLY A 18 8.57 14.87 -3.94
C GLY A 18 8.50 13.37 -3.63
N ALA A 19 7.78 12.99 -2.56
CA ALA A 19 7.67 11.60 -2.13
C ALA A 19 6.67 10.81 -2.98
N ALA A 20 5.78 11.47 -3.71
CA ALA A 20 4.82 10.82 -4.60
C ALA A 20 5.51 10.16 -5.81
N ARG A 21 5.18 8.89 -6.05
CA ARG A 21 5.48 8.22 -7.33
C ARG A 21 4.27 8.30 -8.26
N PHE A 22 4.49 8.02 -9.55
CA PHE A 22 3.39 7.89 -10.52
C PHE A 22 2.27 6.99 -9.96
N PRO A 23 0.98 7.38 -10.07
CA PRO A 23 0.44 8.53 -10.81
C PRO A 23 0.28 9.84 -10.00
N GLY A 24 0.94 9.99 -8.85
CA GLY A 24 0.79 11.12 -7.93
C GLY A 24 -0.14 10.82 -6.75
N ALA A 25 -0.21 11.73 -5.78
CA ALA A 25 -0.85 11.48 -4.49
C ALA A 25 -2.39 11.64 -4.48
N TYR A 26 -2.95 12.56 -5.26
CA TYR A 26 -4.34 12.99 -5.11
C TYR A 26 -5.38 11.93 -5.51
N GLY A 27 -6.46 11.87 -4.74
CA GLY A 27 -7.65 11.06 -5.05
C GLY A 27 -7.45 9.54 -4.89
N ARG A 28 -6.35 9.10 -4.29
CA ARG A 28 -6.00 7.67 -4.17
C ARG A 28 -5.15 7.38 -2.93
N VAL A 29 -4.84 6.11 -2.71
CA VAL A 29 -3.75 5.71 -1.81
C VAL A 29 -2.43 6.03 -2.53
N PRO A 30 -1.62 6.99 -2.06
CA PRO A 30 -0.42 7.42 -2.78
C PRO A 30 0.60 6.30 -2.89
N ASN A 31 1.13 6.08 -4.10
CA ASN A 31 2.40 5.38 -4.24
C ASN A 31 3.52 6.33 -3.84
N PHE A 32 4.54 5.82 -3.14
CA PHE A 32 5.56 6.67 -2.52
C PHE A 32 6.98 6.12 -2.65
N VAL A 33 7.95 7.03 -2.62
CA VAL A 33 9.37 6.68 -2.51
C VAL A 33 9.62 6.02 -1.16
N GLY A 34 10.15 4.80 -1.16
CA GLY A 34 10.37 4.02 0.06
C GLY A 34 9.35 2.90 0.29
N ALA A 35 8.39 2.69 -0.63
CA ALA A 35 7.38 1.64 -0.50
C ALA A 35 8.01 0.23 -0.39
N GLU A 36 9.13 -0.01 -1.09
CA GLU A 36 9.89 -1.26 -1.00
C GLU A 36 10.52 -1.44 0.39
N GLN A 37 11.15 -0.39 0.93
CA GLN A 37 11.76 -0.40 2.25
C GLN A 37 10.71 -0.57 3.34
N ALA A 38 9.56 0.11 3.22
CA ALA A 38 8.43 -0.07 4.14
C ALA A 38 7.93 -1.53 4.15
N ALA A 39 7.93 -2.21 3.00
CA ALA A 39 7.57 -3.62 2.92
C ALA A 39 8.60 -4.53 3.63
N GLN A 40 9.89 -4.19 3.60
CA GLN A 40 10.92 -4.92 4.37
C GLN A 40 10.75 -4.70 5.88
N LEU A 41 10.48 -3.47 6.31
CA LEU A 41 10.22 -3.19 7.74
C LEU A 41 8.98 -3.97 8.23
N LEU A 42 7.93 -4.06 7.41
CA LEU A 42 6.76 -4.89 7.72
C LEU A 42 7.15 -6.37 7.86
N ARG A 43 8.00 -6.88 6.97
CA ARG A 43 8.49 -8.26 6.96
C ARG A 43 9.22 -8.62 8.26
N GLU A 44 9.92 -7.67 8.87
CA GLU A 44 10.63 -7.86 10.14
C GLU A 44 9.69 -8.00 11.35
N MET A 45 8.42 -7.61 11.25
CA MET A 45 7.51 -7.67 12.38
C MET A 45 7.19 -9.12 12.76
N ALA A 46 7.11 -9.41 14.07
CA ALA A 46 6.75 -10.75 14.56
C ALA A 46 5.36 -11.21 14.07
N VAL A 47 4.43 -10.27 13.88
CA VAL A 47 3.10 -10.56 13.32
C VAL A 47 3.17 -11.02 11.87
N TRP A 48 4.07 -10.46 11.06
CA TRP A 48 4.29 -10.89 9.69
C TRP A 48 4.87 -12.30 9.63
N ARG A 49 5.92 -12.55 10.42
CA ARG A 49 6.61 -13.85 10.46
C ARG A 49 5.66 -14.99 10.84
N ARG A 50 4.74 -14.75 11.78
CA ARG A 50 3.75 -15.76 12.23
C ARG A 50 2.55 -15.90 11.28
N ALA A 51 2.26 -14.90 10.46
CA ALA A 51 1.09 -14.95 9.58
C ALA A 51 1.31 -15.91 8.40
N LEU A 52 0.44 -16.90 8.26
CA LEU A 52 0.35 -17.78 7.09
C LEU A 52 -0.58 -17.23 6.01
N VAL A 53 -1.56 -16.44 6.43
CA VAL A 53 -2.62 -15.87 5.60
C VAL A 53 -2.69 -14.37 5.86
N ILE A 54 -2.66 -13.56 4.80
CA ILE A 54 -2.73 -12.10 4.93
C ILE A 54 -3.67 -11.50 3.89
N LYS A 55 -4.25 -10.34 4.21
CA LYS A 55 -4.98 -9.53 3.24
C LYS A 55 -4.12 -8.34 2.82
N VAL A 56 -3.92 -8.17 1.52
CA VAL A 56 -3.15 -7.05 0.94
C VAL A 56 -3.95 -6.46 -0.22
N ASN A 57 -4.06 -5.13 -0.31
CA ASN A 57 -4.79 -4.46 -1.39
C ASN A 57 -4.01 -4.55 -2.71
N ALA A 58 -4.71 -4.32 -3.83
CA ALA A 58 -4.13 -4.30 -5.17
C ALA A 58 -3.34 -3.01 -5.49
N ASP A 59 -3.50 -1.95 -4.71
CA ASP A 59 -2.88 -0.65 -4.96
C ASP A 59 -1.34 -0.73 -5.10
N ALA A 60 -0.79 0.14 -5.95
CA ALA A 60 0.64 0.24 -6.24
C ALA A 60 1.56 0.30 -5.00
N PRO A 61 1.28 1.11 -3.94
CA PRO A 61 2.15 1.16 -2.76
C PRO A 61 2.29 -0.18 -2.01
N GLN A 62 1.37 -1.13 -2.22
CA GLN A 62 1.41 -2.44 -1.56
C GLN A 62 1.96 -3.56 -2.46
N LEU A 63 2.43 -3.24 -3.67
CA LEU A 63 2.97 -4.23 -4.61
C LEU A 63 4.11 -5.04 -4.00
N SER A 64 5.05 -4.37 -3.34
CA SER A 64 6.21 -5.01 -2.71
C SER A 64 5.82 -5.92 -1.55
N VAL A 65 4.80 -5.55 -0.78
CA VAL A 65 4.23 -6.39 0.27
C VAL A 65 3.65 -7.68 -0.32
N ARG A 66 2.88 -7.57 -1.42
CA ARG A 66 2.33 -8.75 -2.11
C ARG A 66 3.44 -9.68 -2.62
N ARG A 67 4.47 -9.11 -3.26
CA ARG A 67 5.61 -9.88 -3.77
C ARG A 67 6.34 -10.63 -2.66
N LEU A 68 6.62 -9.97 -1.53
CA LEU A 68 7.29 -10.60 -0.39
C LEU A 68 6.44 -11.73 0.21
N ALA A 69 5.15 -11.50 0.40
CA ALA A 69 4.26 -12.52 0.93
C ALA A 69 4.18 -13.76 0.04
N LEU A 70 4.08 -13.59 -1.28
CA LEU A 70 4.11 -14.70 -2.24
C LEU A 70 5.44 -15.43 -2.21
N ALA A 71 6.57 -14.70 -2.18
CA ALA A 71 7.90 -15.29 -2.12
C ALA A 71 8.14 -16.12 -0.84
N GLU A 72 7.46 -15.77 0.26
CA GLU A 72 7.50 -16.51 1.53
C GLU A 72 6.41 -17.59 1.66
N GLY A 73 5.68 -17.88 0.58
CA GLY A 73 4.65 -18.93 0.58
C GLY A 73 3.39 -18.61 1.38
N LYS A 74 3.12 -17.33 1.67
CA LYS A 74 1.90 -16.91 2.37
C LYS A 74 0.69 -16.91 1.42
N ILE A 75 -0.48 -17.23 1.95
CA ILE A 75 -1.76 -17.11 1.24
C ILE A 75 -2.22 -15.64 1.28
N ILE A 76 -2.52 -15.06 0.11
CA ILE A 76 -2.94 -13.67 -0.01
C ILE A 76 -4.41 -13.59 -0.39
N TYR A 77 -5.19 -12.88 0.43
CA TYR A 77 -6.48 -12.34 0.05
C TYR A 77 -6.30 -10.91 -0.49
N MET A 78 -6.87 -10.65 -1.67
CA MET A 78 -6.83 -9.33 -2.27
C MET A 78 -8.22 -8.96 -2.77
N ALA A 79 -8.73 -7.81 -2.31
CA ALA A 79 -9.93 -7.25 -2.90
C ALA A 79 -9.55 -6.69 -4.28
N VAL A 80 -10.18 -7.22 -5.33
CA VAL A 80 -10.01 -6.72 -6.69
C VAL A 80 -11.25 -5.88 -7.03
N PRO A 81 -11.13 -4.54 -7.08
CA PRO A 81 -12.25 -3.70 -7.48
C PRO A 81 -12.62 -4.00 -8.94
N ARG A 82 -13.93 -4.05 -9.23
CA ARG A 82 -14.50 -4.34 -10.56
C ARG A 82 -14.31 -5.79 -11.04
N LEU A 83 -14.33 -6.76 -10.12
CA LEU A 83 -14.36 -8.20 -10.44
C LEU A 83 -15.58 -8.65 -11.25
N ARG A 84 -16.67 -7.88 -11.23
CA ARG A 84 -17.80 -8.02 -12.16
C ARG A 84 -18.22 -6.64 -12.67
N THR A 85 -18.34 -6.53 -13.98
CA THR A 85 -19.26 -5.61 -14.65
C THR A 85 -20.62 -6.29 -14.64
N GLU A 86 -21.51 -5.88 -13.74
CA GLU A 86 -22.93 -5.92 -14.08
C GLU A 86 -23.23 -4.76 -15.03
#